data_AF-A0A6B2G7K8-F1
#
_entry.id   AF-A0A6B2G7K8-F1
#
_cell.length_a   1.000
_cell.length_b   1.000
_cell.length_c   1.000
_cell.angle_alpha   90.00
_cell.angle_beta   90.00
_cell.angle_gamma   90.00
#
_symmetry.space_group_name_H-M   'P 1'
#
loop_
_entity.id
_entity.type
_entity.pdbx_description
1 polymer ?
#
loop_
_entity_poly.entity_id
_entity_poly.type
_entity_poly.pdbx_seq_one_letter_code
_entity_poly.pdbx_strand_id
1 'polypeptide(L)'
;FIILIEKEFISFGHKFCERNGLINSKSKEVSPIFTQFLDCIFQLISKYPCSFQFNERFLFIISQNLFSCQFGTFLADSEYDRIRNKISEKTDSLWNFILSDIKSYVNFMYKPSDKAFLSCAYNTLDFKIWKNLYCANLPKILQSQCFDSFASLMSERKQRDYIYKLRDLQLPTSSWESITNHHACACGSNIFYPIDLILHCSNCGKIFCNTCLTDSQGIRYCSNCLKMHSITNSMLNVHL
;
A
#
# COMPACT_ATOMS: atom_id res chain seq x y z
N PHE A 1 1.75 -1.99 3.12
CA PHE A 1 0.31 -1.87 2.78
C PHE A 1 0.07 -1.89 1.27
N ILE A 2 0.81 -1.14 0.45
CA ILE A 2 0.76 -1.24 -1.03
C ILE A 2 0.80 -2.70 -1.51
N ILE A 3 1.81 -3.46 -1.05
CA ILE A 3 1.96 -4.90 -1.36
C ILE A 3 0.72 -5.72 -0.94
N LEU A 4 0.08 -5.38 0.18
CA LEU A 4 -1.13 -6.09 0.64
C LEU A 4 -2.27 -5.89 -0.36
N ILE A 5 -2.45 -4.68 -0.88
CA ILE A 5 -3.48 -4.39 -1.88
C ILE A 5 -3.17 -5.10 -3.20
N GLU A 6 -1.92 -4.98 -3.69
CA GLU A 6 -1.47 -5.65 -4.92
C GLU A 6 -1.65 -7.17 -4.82
N LYS A 7 -1.27 -7.75 -3.69
CA LYS A 7 -1.40 -9.18 -3.47
C LYS A 7 -2.85 -9.60 -3.25
N GLU A 8 -3.46 -9.20 -2.14
CA GLU A 8 -4.70 -9.79 -1.65
C GLU A 8 -5.95 -9.31 -2.41
N PHE A 9 -5.88 -8.18 -3.11
CA PHE A 9 -7.02 -7.68 -3.90
C PHE A 9 -6.76 -7.73 -5.40
N ILE A 10 -5.67 -7.14 -5.89
CA ILE A 10 -5.43 -7.04 -7.34
C ILE A 10 -5.09 -8.44 -7.90
N SER A 11 -4.06 -9.09 -7.37
CA SER A 11 -3.60 -10.37 -7.92
C SER A 11 -4.54 -11.55 -7.66
N PHE A 12 -5.23 -11.52 -6.51
CA PHE A 12 -6.25 -12.53 -6.17
C PHE A 12 -7.59 -12.31 -6.89
N GLY A 13 -7.71 -11.28 -7.73
CA GLY A 13 -8.84 -11.12 -8.64
C GLY A 13 -10.08 -10.48 -8.01
N HIS A 14 -9.90 -9.50 -7.12
CA HIS A 14 -11.00 -8.62 -6.76
C HIS A 14 -11.45 -7.87 -8.02
N LYS A 15 -12.74 -7.98 -8.34
CA LYS A 15 -13.33 -7.43 -9.55
C LYS A 15 -13.55 -5.91 -9.48
N PHE A 16 -12.47 -5.14 -9.51
CA PHE A 16 -12.52 -3.69 -9.35
C PHE A 16 -13.42 -2.98 -10.37
N CYS A 17 -13.36 -3.34 -11.65
CA CYS A 17 -14.18 -2.71 -12.70
C CYS A 17 -15.67 -2.99 -12.49
N GLU A 18 -16.03 -4.23 -12.20
CA GLU A 18 -17.41 -4.64 -11.97
C GLU A 18 -17.97 -4.05 -10.66
N ARG A 19 -17.22 -4.17 -9.56
CA ARG A 19 -17.65 -3.72 -8.22
C ARG A 19 -17.74 -2.20 -8.11
N ASN A 20 -16.86 -1.46 -8.78
CA ASN A 20 -16.90 0.00 -8.80
C ASN A 20 -17.83 0.56 -9.91
N GLY A 21 -18.43 -0.31 -10.74
CA GLY A 21 -19.34 0.10 -11.79
C GLY A 21 -18.69 0.97 -12.87
N LEU A 22 -17.39 0.78 -13.14
CA LEU A 22 -16.61 1.62 -14.06
C LEU A 22 -17.13 1.59 -15.50
N ILE A 23 -17.73 0.46 -15.90
CA ILE A 23 -18.32 0.27 -17.23
C ILE A 23 -19.85 0.35 -17.18
N ASN A 24 -20.46 -0.30 -16.19
CA ASN A 24 -21.91 -0.33 -16.03
C ASN A 24 -22.31 -0.06 -14.57
N SER A 25 -22.58 1.21 -14.26
CA SER A 25 -22.96 1.66 -12.93
C SER A 25 -24.31 1.14 -12.42
N LYS A 26 -25.15 0.59 -13.30
CA LYS A 26 -26.46 0.00 -12.95
C LYS A 26 -26.41 -1.51 -12.72
N SER A 27 -25.23 -2.12 -12.81
CA SER A 27 -25.09 -3.56 -12.56
C SER A 27 -25.47 -3.90 -11.11
N LYS A 28 -26.16 -5.02 -10.92
CA LYS A 28 -26.45 -5.57 -9.58
C LYS A 28 -25.19 -6.02 -8.83
N GLU A 29 -24.08 -6.10 -9.56
CA GLU A 29 -22.77 -6.49 -9.06
C GLU A 29 -21.97 -5.32 -8.46
N VAL A 30 -22.44 -4.07 -8.61
CA VAL A 30 -21.81 -2.89 -8.00
C VAL A 30 -21.94 -2.95 -6.48
N SER A 31 -20.82 -2.86 -5.77
CA SER A 31 -20.79 -2.94 -4.31
C SER A 31 -19.51 -2.32 -3.73
N PRO A 32 -19.57 -1.53 -2.64
CA PRO A 32 -18.45 -0.77 -2.11
C PRO A 32 -17.47 -1.62 -1.27
N ILE A 33 -17.14 -2.83 -1.70
CA ILE A 33 -16.35 -3.80 -0.92
C ILE A 33 -14.96 -3.26 -0.56
N PHE A 34 -14.23 -2.74 -1.54
CA PHE A 34 -12.90 -2.19 -1.29
C PHE A 34 -12.96 -0.89 -0.47
N THR A 35 -14.00 -0.07 -0.67
CA THR A 35 -14.24 1.14 0.14
C THR A 35 -14.49 0.77 1.61
N GLN A 36 -15.29 -0.26 1.88
CA GLN A 36 -15.51 -0.78 3.24
C GLN A 36 -14.21 -1.29 3.87
N PHE A 37 -13.37 -1.98 3.11
CA PHE A 37 -12.04 -2.38 3.58
C PHE A 37 -11.19 -1.17 3.98
N LEU A 38 -11.13 -0.10 3.17
CA LEU A 38 -10.41 1.12 3.52
C LEU A 38 -10.99 1.81 4.76
N ASP A 39 -12.31 1.81 4.93
CA ASP A 39 -12.97 2.33 6.12
C ASP A 39 -12.52 1.56 7.37
N CYS A 40 -12.47 0.23 7.33
CA CYS A 40 -11.94 -0.58 8.43
C CYS A 40 -10.49 -0.18 8.80
N ILE A 41 -9.65 0.13 7.80
CA ILE A 41 -8.28 0.62 8.07
C ILE A 41 -8.33 2.04 8.68
N PHE A 42 -9.22 2.91 8.23
CA PHE A 42 -9.43 4.22 8.86
C PHE A 42 -9.84 4.11 10.34
N GLN A 43 -10.72 3.17 10.69
CA GLN A 43 -11.07 2.89 12.09
C GLN A 43 -9.85 2.42 12.89
N LEU A 44 -9.02 1.56 12.31
CA LEU A 44 -7.77 1.09 12.92
C LEU A 44 -6.76 2.22 13.15
N ILE A 45 -6.54 3.10 12.16
CA ILE A 45 -5.67 4.27 12.29
C ILE A 45 -6.20 5.21 13.38
N SER A 46 -7.51 5.43 13.41
CA SER A 46 -8.18 6.29 14.40
C SER A 46 -8.00 5.79 15.84
N LYS A 47 -7.96 4.48 16.03
CA LYS A 47 -7.77 3.83 17.33
C LYS A 47 -6.30 3.67 17.72
N TYR A 48 -5.44 3.43 16.74
CA TYR A 48 -4.01 3.16 16.91
C TYR A 48 -3.14 4.18 16.16
N PRO A 49 -3.10 5.45 16.59
CA PRO A 49 -2.48 6.53 15.84
C PRO A 49 -0.96 6.39 15.65
N CYS A 50 -0.28 5.54 16.42
CA CYS A 50 1.16 5.29 16.28
C CYS A 50 1.51 4.00 15.52
N SER A 51 0.53 3.16 15.16
CA SER A 51 0.80 1.81 14.65
C SER A 51 0.93 1.72 13.14
N PHE A 52 0.47 2.73 12.40
CA PHE A 52 0.50 2.75 10.94
C PHE A 52 1.49 3.80 10.44
N GLN A 53 2.34 3.40 9.48
CA GLN A 53 3.34 4.28 8.88
C GLN A 53 2.70 5.30 7.93
N PHE A 54 1.58 4.98 7.32
CA PHE A 54 0.84 5.88 6.43
C PHE A 54 -0.27 6.61 7.19
N ASN A 55 -0.62 7.80 6.72
CA ASN A 55 -1.65 8.64 7.31
C ASN A 55 -3.02 8.46 6.61
N GLU A 56 -4.03 9.19 7.05
CA GLU A 56 -5.37 9.14 6.44
C GLU A 56 -5.38 9.61 4.97
N ARG A 57 -4.54 10.58 4.60
CA ARG A 57 -4.42 11.10 3.22
C ARG A 57 -4.06 9.99 2.24
N PHE A 58 -3.25 9.03 2.68
CA PHE A 58 -2.91 7.84 1.90
C PHE A 58 -4.14 6.97 1.60
N LEU A 59 -5.02 6.74 2.57
CA LEU A 59 -6.27 6.00 2.35
C LEU A 59 -7.23 6.78 1.45
N PHE A 60 -7.30 8.10 1.62
CA PHE A 60 -8.16 8.97 0.83
C PHE A 60 -7.73 9.03 -0.64
N ILE A 61 -6.43 9.15 -0.95
CA ILE A 61 -5.98 9.15 -2.35
C ILE A 61 -6.27 7.82 -3.05
N ILE A 62 -6.19 6.69 -2.32
CA ILE A 62 -6.57 5.39 -2.86
C ILE A 62 -8.06 5.37 -3.18
N SER A 63 -8.93 5.81 -2.26
CA SER A 63 -10.37 5.78 -2.47
C SER A 63 -10.83 6.66 -3.64
N GLN A 64 -10.20 7.81 -3.84
CA GLN A 64 -10.45 8.66 -5.02
C GLN A 64 -10.07 7.95 -6.34
N ASN A 65 -8.98 7.19 -6.33
CA ASN A 65 -8.48 6.52 -7.52
C ASN A 65 -9.10 5.15 -7.80
N LEU A 66 -10.03 4.68 -6.97
CA LEU A 66 -10.89 3.52 -7.27
C LEU A 66 -11.85 3.79 -8.44
N PHE A 67 -12.27 5.05 -8.58
CA PHE A 67 -13.29 5.47 -9.54
C PHE A 67 -12.74 6.40 -10.64
N SER A 68 -11.56 7.01 -10.44
CA SER A 68 -11.01 8.01 -11.37
C SER A 68 -10.57 7.42 -12.71
N CYS A 69 -10.19 6.14 -12.74
CA CYS A 69 -9.53 5.50 -13.88
C CYS A 69 -8.25 6.22 -14.36
N GLN A 70 -7.68 7.11 -13.55
CA GLN A 70 -6.47 7.86 -13.91
C GLN A 70 -5.23 6.97 -14.03
N PHE A 71 -5.19 5.89 -13.24
CA PHE A 71 -4.08 4.95 -13.17
C PHE A 71 -4.55 3.53 -13.51
N GLY A 72 -3.61 2.70 -13.97
CA GLY A 72 -3.86 1.29 -14.26
C GLY A 72 -4.05 0.40 -13.04
N THR A 73 -3.76 0.90 -11.84
CA THR A 73 -3.70 0.10 -10.61
C THR A 73 -4.99 -0.66 -10.33
N PHE A 74 -6.16 -0.03 -10.47
CA PHE A 74 -7.46 -0.65 -10.20
C PHE A 74 -8.28 -0.95 -11.46
N LEU A 75 -7.64 -1.05 -12.62
CA LEU A 75 -8.28 -1.46 -13.87
C LEU A 75 -8.29 -3.00 -14.02
N ALA A 76 -9.28 -3.49 -14.77
CA ALA A 76 -9.61 -4.91 -14.96
C ALA A 76 -10.03 -5.66 -13.68
N ASP A 77 -10.60 -6.85 -13.88
CA ASP A 77 -11.20 -7.65 -12.80
C ASP A 77 -10.36 -8.88 -12.42
N SER A 78 -9.30 -9.17 -13.17
CA SER A 78 -8.41 -10.30 -12.91
C SER A 78 -6.99 -10.02 -13.40
N GLU A 79 -6.00 -10.68 -12.79
CA GLU A 79 -4.62 -10.64 -13.28
C GLU A 79 -4.51 -11.02 -14.76
N TYR A 80 -5.24 -12.07 -15.16
CA TYR A 80 -5.27 -12.55 -16.53
C TYR A 80 -5.68 -11.43 -17.50
N ASP A 81 -6.73 -10.67 -17.17
CA ASP A 81 -7.17 -9.54 -17.98
C ASP A 81 -6.14 -8.40 -17.99
N ARG A 82 -5.46 -8.14 -16.86
CA ARG A 82 -4.41 -7.12 -16.77
C ARG A 82 -3.25 -7.42 -17.72
N ILE A 83 -2.80 -8.67 -17.75
CA ILE A 83 -1.72 -9.14 -18.65
C ILE A 83 -2.20 -9.10 -20.10
N ARG A 84 -3.36 -9.70 -20.39
CA ARG A 84 -3.93 -9.75 -21.75
C ARG A 84 -4.07 -8.36 -22.37
N ASN A 85 -4.48 -7.37 -21.56
CA ASN A 85 -4.67 -6.00 -22.03
C ASN A 85 -3.40 -5.14 -21.97
N LYS A 86 -2.30 -5.66 -21.42
CA LYS A 86 -1.00 -4.98 -21.23
C LYS A 86 -1.15 -3.69 -20.43
N ILE A 87 -1.88 -3.74 -19.31
CA ILE A 87 -2.22 -2.55 -18.53
C ILE A 87 -0.95 -1.84 -18.02
N SER A 88 0.02 -2.59 -17.50
CA SER A 88 1.30 -2.05 -16.99
C SER A 88 2.15 -1.35 -18.05
N GLU A 89 2.02 -1.72 -19.33
CA GLU A 89 2.75 -1.08 -20.44
C GLU A 89 2.06 0.20 -20.93
N LYS A 90 0.74 0.31 -20.71
CA LYS A 90 -0.10 1.36 -21.30
C LYS A 90 -0.52 2.45 -20.32
N THR A 91 -0.34 2.23 -19.02
CA THR A 91 -0.86 3.09 -17.97
C THR A 91 0.13 3.23 -16.83
N ASP A 92 0.08 4.39 -16.17
CA ASP A 92 0.88 4.63 -14.97
C ASP A 92 0.30 3.93 -13.74
N SER A 93 1.17 3.66 -12.78
CA SER A 93 0.80 3.10 -11.47
C SER A 93 0.51 4.22 -10.45
N LEU A 94 -0.60 4.09 -9.73
CA LEU A 94 -0.94 4.95 -8.58
C LEU A 94 0.18 4.94 -7.54
N TRP A 95 0.86 3.79 -7.38
CA TRP A 95 1.94 3.66 -6.41
C TRP A 95 3.13 4.54 -6.78
N ASN A 96 3.47 4.65 -8.07
CA ASN A 96 4.54 5.56 -8.51
C ASN A 96 4.18 7.01 -8.18
N PHE A 97 2.92 7.41 -8.38
CA PHE A 97 2.44 8.73 -8.02
C PHE A 97 2.55 8.98 -6.50
N ILE A 98 2.06 8.07 -5.67
CA ILE A 98 2.12 8.19 -4.21
C ILE A 98 3.58 8.23 -3.72
N LEU A 99 4.44 7.36 -4.25
CA LEU A 99 5.85 7.27 -3.83
C LEU A 99 6.65 8.51 -4.26
N SER A 100 6.27 9.17 -5.36
CA SER A 100 6.90 10.43 -5.78
C SER A 100 6.71 11.58 -4.78
N ASP A 101 5.61 11.57 -4.02
CA ASP A 101 5.32 12.51 -2.93
C ASP A 101 5.03 11.79 -1.60
N ILE A 102 5.87 10.80 -1.27
CA ILE A 102 5.65 9.96 -0.08
C ILE A 102 5.50 10.77 1.22
N LYS A 103 6.15 11.94 1.30
CA LYS A 103 6.14 12.82 2.49
C LYS A 103 4.72 13.24 2.88
N SER A 104 3.83 13.44 1.90
CA SER A 104 2.43 13.79 2.13
C SER A 104 1.58 12.65 2.69
N TYR A 105 2.05 11.40 2.58
CA TYR A 105 1.29 10.20 2.88
C TYR A 105 1.74 9.47 4.14
N VAL A 106 2.77 9.97 4.81
CA VAL A 106 3.37 9.33 5.97
C VAL A 106 2.85 9.94 7.28
N ASN A 107 2.74 9.08 8.29
CA ASN A 107 2.31 9.41 9.64
C ASN A 107 3.51 9.71 10.56
N PHE A 108 3.62 10.95 10.99
CA PHE A 108 4.68 11.41 11.89
C PHE A 108 4.64 10.79 13.30
N MET A 109 3.49 10.26 13.72
CA MET A 109 3.34 9.58 15.00
C MET A 109 3.74 8.11 14.96
N TYR A 110 4.09 7.58 13.78
CA TYR A 110 4.43 6.18 13.62
C TYR A 110 5.62 5.78 14.52
N LYS A 111 5.41 4.71 15.30
CA LYS A 111 6.42 4.09 16.12
C LYS A 111 6.48 2.59 15.77
N PRO A 112 7.61 2.10 15.24
CA PRO A 112 7.82 0.67 15.10
C PRO A 112 7.59 -0.01 16.44
N SER A 113 6.89 -1.14 16.41
CA SER A 113 6.52 -1.89 17.60
C SER A 113 6.78 -3.37 17.33
N ASP A 114 7.47 -4.03 18.25
CA ASP A 114 7.75 -5.47 18.18
C ASP A 114 6.50 -6.33 18.45
N LYS A 115 5.39 -5.71 18.90
CA LYS A 115 4.11 -6.41 19.03
C LYS A 115 3.62 -6.83 17.65
N ALA A 116 3.52 -8.15 17.45
CA ALA A 116 3.03 -8.75 16.21
C ALA A 116 1.55 -8.46 15.92
N PHE A 117 0.74 -8.11 16.93
CA PHE A 117 -0.71 -7.96 16.80
C PHE A 117 -1.26 -6.71 17.47
N LEU A 118 -2.27 -6.09 16.84
CA LEU A 118 -3.11 -5.07 17.44
C LEU A 118 -4.28 -5.74 18.18
N SER A 119 -4.71 -5.17 19.31
CA SER A 119 -5.85 -5.70 20.05
C SER A 119 -7.18 -5.44 19.31
N CYS A 120 -8.02 -6.46 19.17
CA CYS A 120 -9.28 -6.34 18.42
C CYS A 120 -10.49 -5.93 19.27
N ALA A 121 -10.30 -5.35 20.46
CA ALA A 121 -11.43 -4.96 21.32
C ALA A 121 -12.11 -3.67 20.81
N TYR A 122 -13.24 -3.77 20.11
CA TYR A 122 -14.00 -2.60 19.61
C TYR A 122 -15.35 -2.49 20.32
N ASN A 123 -15.71 -1.27 20.71
CA ASN A 123 -17.08 -0.91 21.07
C ASN A 123 -17.77 -0.25 19.87
N THR A 124 -19.10 -0.38 19.76
CA THR A 124 -19.88 0.30 18.71
C THR A 124 -19.72 1.83 18.79
N LEU A 125 -19.48 2.37 19.98
CA LEU A 125 -19.24 3.79 20.21
C LEU A 125 -17.86 4.28 19.74
N ASP A 126 -16.92 3.37 19.45
CA ASP A 126 -15.57 3.74 18.99
C ASP A 126 -15.54 4.09 17.49
N PHE A 127 -16.57 3.70 16.74
CA PHE A 127 -16.62 3.90 15.30
C PHE A 127 -16.83 5.37 14.96
N LYS A 128 -15.95 5.90 14.11
CA LYS A 128 -16.00 7.28 13.64
C LYS A 128 -16.47 7.31 12.20
N ILE A 129 -17.32 8.27 11.85
CA ILE A 129 -17.62 8.54 10.45
C ILE A 129 -16.35 9.06 9.79
N TRP A 130 -15.94 8.43 8.68
CA TRP A 130 -14.84 8.91 7.86
C TRP A 130 -15.26 10.16 7.06
N LYS A 131 -15.25 11.31 7.74
CA LYS A 131 -15.75 12.59 7.19
C LYS A 131 -15.07 12.98 5.88
N ASN A 132 -13.74 12.80 5.80
CA ASN A 132 -12.98 13.13 4.60
C ASN A 132 -13.47 12.35 3.37
N LEU A 133 -13.99 11.12 3.53
CA LEU A 133 -14.55 10.34 2.43
C LEU A 133 -16.03 10.66 2.19
N TYR A 134 -16.87 10.51 3.22
CA TYR A 134 -18.32 10.54 3.08
C TYR A 134 -18.93 11.94 3.11
N CYS A 135 -18.17 12.93 3.61
CA CYS A 135 -18.62 14.32 3.73
C CYS A 135 -17.84 15.29 2.81
N ALA A 136 -17.00 14.77 1.91
CA ALA A 136 -16.16 15.57 1.02
C ALA A 136 -16.96 16.59 0.18
N ASN A 137 -18.17 16.21 -0.22
CA ASN A 137 -19.05 17.00 -1.08
C ASN A 137 -20.13 17.78 -0.30
N LEU A 138 -20.10 17.75 1.03
CA LEU A 138 -21.03 18.56 1.83
C LEU A 138 -20.63 20.04 1.78
N PRO A 139 -21.61 20.98 1.82
CA PRO A 139 -21.34 22.41 1.86
C PRO A 139 -20.36 22.75 3.00
N LYS A 140 -19.38 23.62 2.72
CA LYS A 140 -18.30 24.00 3.66
C LYS A 140 -18.78 24.48 5.03
N ILE A 141 -20.02 24.97 5.14
CA ILE A 141 -20.68 25.39 6.39
C ILE A 141 -20.80 24.21 7.39
N LEU A 142 -20.83 22.97 6.91
CA LEU A 142 -20.86 21.74 7.73
C LEU A 142 -19.46 21.09 7.90
N GLN A 143 -18.47 21.50 7.10
CA GLN A 143 -17.10 20.98 7.15
C GLN A 143 -16.26 21.79 8.15
N SER A 144 -16.63 21.77 9.43
CA SER A 144 -15.88 22.52 10.43
C SER A 144 -14.45 21.99 10.66
N GLN A 145 -14.12 20.75 10.27
CA GLN A 145 -12.77 20.18 10.41
C GLN A 145 -12.57 19.03 9.42
N CYS A 146 -12.04 19.28 8.22
CA CYS A 146 -11.94 18.25 7.18
C CYS A 146 -10.69 18.43 6.29
N PHE A 147 -9.53 18.51 6.93
CA PHE A 147 -8.25 17.84 6.60
C PHE A 147 -7.19 18.45 7.55
N ASP A 148 -6.29 17.62 8.06
CA ASP A 148 -5.09 17.99 8.82
C ASP A 148 -5.25 18.53 10.25
N SER A 149 -6.31 18.27 11.02
CA SER A 149 -6.25 18.61 12.47
C SER A 149 -5.02 17.96 13.14
N PHE A 150 -4.71 16.70 12.84
CA PHE A 150 -3.55 16.03 13.44
C PHE A 150 -2.17 16.44 12.86
N ALA A 151 -2.09 16.69 11.55
CA ALA A 151 -0.83 17.10 10.91
C ALA A 151 -0.50 18.58 11.20
N SER A 152 -1.51 19.45 11.30
CA SER A 152 -1.34 20.86 11.67
C SER A 152 -1.09 21.08 13.17
N LEU A 153 -1.53 20.17 14.05
CA LEU A 153 -1.24 20.20 15.50
C LEU A 153 0.20 19.79 15.84
N MET A 154 0.97 19.27 14.89
CA MET A 154 2.34 18.82 15.12
C MET A 154 3.35 19.92 14.75
N SER A 155 4.09 20.41 15.75
CA SER A 155 5.09 21.47 15.60
C SER A 155 6.11 21.18 14.50
N GLU A 156 6.48 22.21 13.72
CA GLU A 156 7.47 22.19 12.63
C GLU A 156 8.80 21.46 12.98
N ARG A 157 9.22 21.45 14.25
CA ARG A 157 10.45 20.78 14.71
C ARG A 157 10.39 19.25 14.57
N LYS A 158 9.27 18.61 14.95
CA LYS A 158 9.09 17.15 14.77
C LYS A 158 9.01 16.77 13.29
N GLN A 159 8.51 17.69 12.47
CA GLN A 159 8.43 17.54 11.01
C GLN A 159 9.84 17.47 10.38
N ARG A 160 10.79 18.33 10.81
CA ARG A 160 12.17 18.31 10.30
C ARG A 160 12.92 17.02 10.63
N ASP A 161 12.93 16.60 11.89
CA ASP A 161 13.64 15.38 12.33
C ASP A 161 13.08 14.11 11.65
N TYR A 162 11.78 14.12 11.36
CA TYR A 162 11.12 13.03 10.64
C TYR A 162 11.41 13.04 9.14
N ILE A 163 11.50 14.21 8.50
CA ILE A 163 11.91 14.33 7.09
C ILE A 163 13.31 13.75 6.85
N TYR A 164 14.22 13.83 7.84
CA TYR A 164 15.50 13.14 7.78
C TYR A 164 15.34 11.62 7.86
N LYS A 165 14.49 11.10 8.75
CA LYS A 165 14.17 9.65 8.81
C LYS A 165 13.44 9.12 7.57
N LEU A 166 12.73 9.98 6.83
CA LEU A 166 12.10 9.61 5.55
C LEU A 166 13.10 9.30 4.43
N ARG A 167 14.36 9.79 4.52
CA ARG A 167 15.42 9.39 3.57
C ARG A 167 15.80 7.91 3.71
N ASP A 168 15.56 7.34 4.89
CA ASP A 168 15.97 5.97 5.24
C ASP A 168 14.80 4.98 5.12
N LEU A 169 13.61 5.46 4.71
CA LEU A 169 12.50 4.57 4.41
C LEU A 169 12.88 3.71 3.20
N GLN A 170 13.04 2.41 3.43
CA GLN A 170 12.99 1.45 2.35
C GLN A 170 11.61 1.54 1.69
N LEU A 171 11.56 2.09 0.48
CA LEU A 171 10.34 2.11 -0.31
C LEU A 171 10.06 0.68 -0.76
N PRO A 172 8.92 0.06 -0.38
CA PRO A 172 8.53 -1.19 -0.99
C PRO A 172 8.35 -0.94 -2.49
N THR A 173 8.73 -1.92 -3.33
CA THR A 173 8.58 -1.76 -4.77
C THR A 173 7.14 -1.43 -5.16
N SER A 174 7.00 -0.61 -6.20
CA SER A 174 5.76 -0.46 -6.96
C SER A 174 5.52 -1.58 -7.98
N SER A 175 6.50 -2.47 -8.19
CA SER A 175 6.53 -3.54 -9.19
C SER A 175 6.32 -4.93 -8.58
N TRP A 176 5.29 -5.10 -7.74
CA TRP A 176 4.95 -6.42 -7.20
C TRP A 176 4.57 -7.38 -8.34
N GLU A 177 5.24 -8.54 -8.44
CA GLU A 177 4.93 -9.57 -9.44
C GLU A 177 3.88 -10.53 -8.89
N SER A 178 2.87 -10.83 -9.71
CA SER A 178 1.85 -11.80 -9.35
C SER A 178 2.39 -13.21 -9.25
N ILE A 179 1.79 -14.00 -8.37
CA ILE A 179 2.11 -15.43 -8.19
C ILE A 179 1.51 -16.27 -9.33
N THR A 180 0.45 -15.79 -9.97
CA THR A 180 -0.25 -16.56 -11.00
C THR A 180 0.65 -16.79 -12.21
N ASN A 181 0.74 -18.06 -12.65
CA ASN A 181 1.54 -18.54 -13.77
C ASN A 181 3.07 -18.28 -13.69
N HIS A 182 3.62 -18.06 -12.50
CA HIS A 182 5.07 -17.96 -12.33
C HIS A 182 5.70 -19.33 -12.04
N HIS A 183 6.46 -19.82 -13.02
CA HIS A 183 7.17 -21.11 -12.95
C HIS A 183 8.69 -20.95 -12.91
N ALA A 184 9.19 -19.73 -12.77
CA ALA A 184 10.62 -19.44 -12.75
C ALA A 184 10.97 -18.36 -11.73
N CYS A 185 12.08 -18.58 -11.04
CA CYS A 185 12.80 -17.59 -10.24
C CYS A 185 13.42 -16.55 -11.16
N ALA A 186 13.58 -15.30 -10.70
CA ALA A 186 14.30 -14.27 -11.42
C ALA A 186 15.78 -14.61 -11.74
N CYS A 187 16.37 -15.64 -11.12
CA CYS A 187 17.68 -16.18 -11.52
C CYS A 187 17.63 -17.19 -12.67
N GLY A 188 16.44 -17.53 -13.17
CA GLY A 188 16.20 -18.52 -14.23
C GLY A 188 15.95 -19.95 -13.75
N SER A 189 15.99 -20.21 -12.44
CA SER A 189 15.65 -21.55 -11.90
C SER A 189 14.14 -21.81 -11.99
N ASN A 190 13.73 -23.00 -12.41
CA ASN A 190 12.31 -23.37 -12.38
C ASN A 190 11.81 -23.50 -10.94
N ILE A 191 10.59 -23.03 -10.70
CA ILE A 191 9.83 -23.18 -9.46
C ILE A 191 8.67 -24.14 -9.76
N PHE A 192 8.70 -25.33 -9.17
CA PHE A 192 7.71 -26.36 -9.39
C PHE A 192 6.53 -26.16 -8.45
N TYR A 193 5.58 -25.31 -8.83
CA TYR A 193 4.30 -25.19 -8.11
C TYR A 193 3.47 -26.48 -8.27
N PRO A 194 2.85 -27.05 -7.21
CA PRO A 194 2.66 -26.50 -5.85
C PRO A 194 3.69 -26.99 -4.82
N ILE A 195 4.76 -27.67 -5.24
CA ILE A 195 5.75 -28.30 -4.34
C ILE A 195 6.71 -27.26 -3.76
N ASP A 196 7.14 -26.30 -4.57
CA ASP A 196 8.04 -25.23 -4.16
C ASP A 196 7.28 -24.02 -3.61
N LEU A 197 7.75 -23.48 -2.49
CA LEU A 197 7.26 -22.19 -1.98
C LEU A 197 7.64 -21.07 -2.95
N ILE A 198 6.64 -20.31 -3.38
CA ILE A 198 6.84 -19.06 -4.12
C ILE A 198 7.20 -17.96 -3.12
N LEU A 199 8.34 -17.32 -3.32
CA LEU A 199 8.88 -16.33 -2.40
C LEU A 199 9.17 -15.02 -3.13
N HIS A 200 8.64 -13.91 -2.61
CA HIS A 200 8.96 -12.59 -3.12
C HIS A 200 10.09 -11.93 -2.36
N CYS A 201 10.88 -11.12 -3.06
CA CYS A 201 11.72 -10.13 -2.40
C CYS A 201 10.84 -8.99 -1.86
N SER A 202 10.96 -8.69 -0.57
CA SER A 202 10.23 -7.63 0.10
C SER A 202 10.57 -6.22 -0.41
N ASN A 203 11.71 -6.05 -1.07
CA ASN A 203 12.12 -4.77 -1.65
C ASN A 203 11.72 -4.64 -3.13
N CYS A 204 12.15 -5.54 -4.03
CA CYS A 204 11.86 -5.42 -5.47
C CYS A 204 10.58 -6.12 -5.95
N GLY A 205 9.93 -6.93 -5.10
CA GLY A 205 8.65 -7.59 -5.38
C GLY A 205 8.69 -8.64 -6.48
N LYS A 206 9.88 -9.02 -6.95
CA LYS A 206 10.07 -10.14 -7.88
C LYS A 206 10.05 -11.49 -7.19
N ILE A 207 9.73 -12.53 -7.94
CA ILE A 207 9.70 -13.92 -7.46
C ILE A 207 11.09 -14.55 -7.52
N PHE A 208 11.48 -15.20 -6.42
CA PHE A 208 12.75 -15.90 -6.27
C PHE A 208 12.56 -17.28 -5.63
N CYS A 209 13.51 -18.19 -5.88
CA CYS A 209 13.63 -19.44 -5.16
C CYS A 209 14.23 -19.22 -3.76
N ASN A 210 14.07 -20.21 -2.88
CA ASN A 210 14.52 -20.12 -1.49
C ASN A 210 16.03 -19.85 -1.32
N THR A 211 16.85 -20.29 -2.27
CA THR A 211 18.31 -20.06 -2.25
C THR A 211 18.71 -18.67 -2.73
N CYS A 212 17.85 -17.98 -3.48
CA CYS A 212 18.13 -16.64 -4.02
C CYS A 212 17.64 -15.51 -3.11
N LEU A 213 16.93 -15.84 -2.03
CA LEU A 213 16.52 -14.89 -1.01
C LEU A 213 17.34 -15.10 0.27
N THR A 214 17.72 -13.99 0.86
CA THR A 214 18.34 -13.95 2.18
C THR A 214 17.32 -13.40 3.16
N ASP A 215 17.12 -14.10 4.28
CA ASP A 215 16.32 -13.61 5.38
C ASP A 215 17.18 -12.75 6.30
N SER A 216 16.76 -11.51 6.53
CA SER A 216 17.34 -10.61 7.51
C SER A 216 16.22 -10.03 8.36
N GLN A 217 16.19 -10.40 9.64
CA GLN A 217 15.16 -9.95 10.60
C GLN A 217 13.71 -10.31 10.20
N GLY A 218 13.49 -11.44 9.52
CA GLY A 218 12.17 -11.90 9.06
C GLY A 218 11.72 -11.25 7.75
N ILE A 219 12.61 -10.49 7.09
CA ILE A 219 12.34 -9.83 5.80
C ILE A 219 13.26 -10.46 4.74
N ARG A 220 12.66 -10.83 3.61
CA ARG A 220 13.36 -11.55 2.53
C ARG A 220 13.86 -10.57 1.48
N TYR A 221 15.17 -10.53 1.26
CA TYR A 221 15.79 -9.70 0.22
C TYR A 221 16.48 -10.57 -0.82
N CYS A 222 16.38 -10.19 -2.10
CA CYS A 222 17.28 -10.75 -3.10
C CYS A 222 18.68 -10.16 -2.92
N SER A 223 19.70 -10.86 -3.42
CA SER A 223 21.10 -10.46 -3.28
C SER A 223 21.38 -9.02 -3.74
N ASN A 224 20.71 -8.56 -4.80
CA ASN A 224 20.87 -7.20 -5.31
C ASN A 224 20.24 -6.15 -4.39
N CYS A 225 19.02 -6.39 -3.90
CA CYS A 225 18.36 -5.49 -2.96
C CYS A 225 19.03 -5.49 -1.59
N LEU A 226 19.59 -6.61 -1.15
CA LEU A 226 20.36 -6.69 0.08
C LEU A 226 21.62 -5.83 -0.01
N LYS A 227 22.37 -5.91 -1.12
CA LYS A 227 23.55 -5.05 -1.36
C LYS A 227 23.19 -3.57 -1.37
N MET A 228 22.11 -3.20 -2.06
CA MET A 228 21.61 -1.83 -2.06
C MET A 228 21.30 -1.35 -0.63
N HIS A 229 20.64 -2.19 0.18
CA HIS A 229 20.32 -1.87 1.57
C HIS A 229 21.58 -1.73 2.45
N SER A 230 22.60 -2.57 2.23
CA SER A 230 23.90 -2.44 2.91
C SER A 230 24.61 -1.14 2.55
N ILE A 231 24.57 -0.74 1.28
CA ILE A 231 25.19 0.50 0.78
C ILE A 231 24.47 1.72 1.36
N THR A 232 23.13 1.77 1.33
CA THR A 232 22.36 2.87 1.93
C THR A 232 22.66 3.01 3.43
N ASN A 233 22.72 1.90 4.17
CA ASN A 233 23.08 1.93 5.59
C ASN A 233 24.54 2.36 5.83
N SER A 234 25.47 1.99 4.94
CA SER A 234 26.86 2.42 5.05
C SER A 234 27.03 3.92 4.76
N MET A 235 26.31 4.48 3.77
CA MET A 235 26.34 5.91 3.46
C MET A 235 25.67 6.77 4.53
N LEU A 236 24.69 6.23 5.24
CA LEU A 236 24.06 6.89 6.38
C LEU A 236 24.98 7.00 7.60
N ASN A 237 25.90 6.05 7.78
CA ASN A 237 26.89 6.07 8.86
C ASN A 237 28.12 6.94 8.57
N VAL A 238 28.26 7.52 7.36
CA VAL A 238 29.40 8.40 7.00
C VAL A 238 29.10 9.88 7.31
N HIS A 239 27.85 10.22 7.68
CA HIS A 239 27.44 11.58 8.06
C HIS A 239 27.13 11.76 9.56
N LEU A 240 27.56 10.82 10.42
CA LEU A 240 27.68 10.99 11.87
C LEU A 240 29.12 11.35 12.24
#